data_AF-A0A0N0JUI8-F1
#
_entry.id   AF-A0A0N0JUI8-F1
#
_cell.length_a   1.000
_cell.length_b   1.000
_cell.length_c   1.000
_cell.angle_alpha   90.00
_cell.angle_beta   90.00
_cell.angle_gamma   90.00
#
_symmetry.space_group_name_H-M   'P 1'
#
loop_
_entity.id
_entity.type
_entity.pdbx_description
1 polymer ?
#
loop_
_entity_poly.entity_id
_entity_poly.type
_entity_poly.pdbx_seq_one_letter_code
_entity_poly.pdbx_strand_id
1 'polypeptide(L)'
;MQAMVLAAAVLAAVSLSVHGAERRKADFLQDYITCEMWMKHHRTTATEIHAAVGRWIVDLLRQNAPNKLSHLDDTVIINAVERHCTALPETSLSSAAFLAGLRLPES
;
A
#
# COMPACT_ATOMS: atom_id res chain seq x y z
N MET A 1 39.83 -10.52 15.62
CA MET A 1 38.60 -9.70 15.83
C MET A 1 38.12 -8.99 14.56
N GLN A 2 39.00 -8.57 13.62
CA GLN A 2 38.57 -7.89 12.38
C GLN A 2 37.75 -8.75 11.40
N ALA A 3 37.99 -10.06 11.32
CA ALA A 3 37.29 -10.95 10.38
C ALA A 3 35.78 -11.12 10.70
N MET A 4 35.38 -11.04 11.97
CA MET A 4 33.97 -11.15 12.37
C MET A 4 33.15 -9.90 12.00
N VAL A 5 33.76 -8.72 12.02
CA VAL A 5 33.08 -7.44 11.70
C VAL A 5 32.76 -7.35 10.20
N LEU A 6 33.66 -7.84 9.34
CA LEU A 6 33.45 -7.88 7.89
C LEU A 6 32.34 -8.85 7.49
N ALA A 7 32.26 -10.03 8.12
CA ALA A 7 31.18 -10.99 7.83
C ALA A 7 29.80 -10.45 8.24
N ALA A 8 29.71 -9.75 9.38
CA ALA A 8 28.46 -9.13 9.83
C ALA A 8 27.99 -7.99 8.91
N ALA A 9 28.91 -7.18 8.37
CA ALA A 9 28.57 -6.11 7.44
C ALA A 9 28.06 -6.63 6.09
N VAL A 10 28.63 -7.72 5.57
CA VAL A 10 28.17 -8.34 4.32
C VAL A 10 26.79 -8.97 4.50
N LEU A 11 26.54 -9.67 5.61
CA LEU A 11 25.22 -10.24 5.91
C LEU A 11 24.13 -9.16 6.06
N ALA A 12 24.45 -8.03 6.71
CA ALA A 12 23.51 -6.91 6.83
C ALA A 12 23.17 -6.26 5.47
N ALA A 13 24.15 -6.13 4.57
CA ALA A 13 23.94 -5.59 3.23
C ALA A 13 23.05 -6.49 2.35
N VAL A 14 23.16 -7.82 2.50
CA VAL A 14 22.30 -8.77 1.78
C VAL A 14 20.84 -8.68 2.28
N SER A 15 20.63 -8.53 3.59
CA SER A 15 19.30 -8.37 4.17
C SER A 15 18.59 -7.09 3.71
N LEU A 16 19.31 -5.96 3.62
CA LEU A 16 18.78 -4.70 3.08
C LEU A 16 18.40 -4.82 1.59
N SER A 17 19.18 -5.56 0.81
CA SER A 17 18.97 -5.75 -0.62
C SER A 17 17.76 -6.64 -0.92
N VAL A 18 17.55 -7.69 -0.12
CA VAL A 18 16.39 -8.59 -0.24
C VAL A 18 15.08 -7.87 0.07
N HIS A 19 15.03 -7.08 1.14
CA HIS A 19 13.86 -6.25 1.46
C HIS A 19 13.58 -5.20 0.37
N GLY A 20 14.64 -4.62 -0.22
CA GLY A 20 14.49 -3.70 -1.35
C GLY A 20 13.95 -4.37 -2.62
N ALA A 21 14.31 -5.63 -2.88
CA ALA A 21 13.85 -6.38 -4.05
C ALA A 21 12.38 -6.85 -3.91
N GLU A 22 11.97 -7.30 -2.72
CA GLU A 22 10.56 -7.62 -2.44
C GLU A 22 9.67 -6.38 -2.53
N ARG A 23 10.14 -5.24 -2.01
CA ARG A 23 9.41 -3.97 -2.10
C ARG A 23 9.21 -3.54 -3.56
N ARG A 24 10.25 -3.62 -4.40
CA ARG A 24 10.13 -3.31 -5.84
C ARG A 24 9.17 -4.24 -6.59
N LYS A 25 9.11 -5.53 -6.22
CA LYS A 25 8.14 -6.46 -6.81
C LYS A 25 6.71 -6.14 -6.35
N ALA A 26 6.55 -5.75 -5.09
CA ALA A 26 5.26 -5.28 -4.57
C ALA A 26 4.84 -3.99 -5.28
N ASP A 27 5.74 -3.02 -5.44
CA ASP A 27 5.49 -1.76 -6.18
C ASP A 27 5.12 -2.01 -7.64
N PHE A 28 5.76 -2.99 -8.31
CA PHE A 28 5.42 -3.38 -9.69
C PHE A 28 4.02 -3.98 -9.83
N LEU A 29 3.54 -4.75 -8.84
CA LEU A 29 2.20 -5.35 -8.88
C LEU A 29 1.08 -4.33 -8.60
N GLN A 30 1.38 -3.20 -7.96
CA GLN A 30 0.39 -2.17 -7.62
C GLN A 30 -0.23 -1.52 -8.85
N ASP A 31 0.54 -1.36 -9.92
CA ASP A 31 0.07 -0.71 -11.15
C ASP A 31 -0.82 -1.62 -12.02
N TYR A 32 -0.85 -2.92 -11.74
CA TYR A 32 -1.74 -3.88 -12.42
C TYR A 32 -3.09 -4.07 -11.74
N ILE A 33 -3.24 -3.63 -10.49
CA ILE A 33 -4.51 -3.70 -9.77
C ILE A 33 -5.34 -2.48 -10.16
N THR A 34 -6.42 -2.69 -10.90
CA THR A 34 -7.40 -1.63 -11.18
C THR A 34 -8.40 -1.48 -10.04
N CYS A 35 -9.03 -0.32 -9.96
CA CYS A 35 -10.16 -0.08 -9.07
C CYS A 35 -11.28 -1.10 -9.28
N GLU A 36 -11.61 -1.43 -10.52
CA GLU A 36 -12.62 -2.46 -10.83
C GLU A 36 -12.24 -3.83 -10.23
N MET A 37 -10.98 -4.25 -10.39
CA MET A 37 -10.50 -5.54 -9.90
C MET A 37 -10.61 -5.63 -8.38
N TRP A 38 -10.17 -4.59 -7.67
CA TRP A 38 -10.28 -4.54 -6.21
C TRP A 38 -11.74 -4.50 -5.75
N MET A 39 -12.56 -3.63 -6.33
CA MET A 39 -13.98 -3.51 -5.98
C MET A 39 -14.80 -4.77 -6.31
N LYS A 40 -14.37 -5.59 -7.28
CA LYS A 40 -14.99 -6.88 -7.58
C LYS A 40 -14.72 -7.91 -6.46
N HIS A 41 -13.56 -7.87 -5.84
CA HIS A 41 -13.23 -8.73 -4.69
C HIS A 41 -14.03 -8.38 -3.42
N HIS A 42 -14.52 -7.14 -3.30
CA HIS A 42 -15.49 -6.76 -2.27
C HIS A 42 -16.82 -7.54 -2.38
N ARG A 43 -17.21 -7.92 -3.61
CA ARG A 43 -18.53 -8.49 -3.94
C ARG A 43 -18.52 -10.01 -4.14
N THR A 44 -17.39 -10.66 -3.90
CA THR A 44 -17.20 -12.11 -4.12
C THR A 44 -16.67 -12.78 -2.84
N THR A 45 -16.42 -14.09 -2.87
CA THR A 45 -15.81 -14.85 -1.75
C THR A 45 -14.37 -14.43 -1.44
N ALA A 46 -13.79 -13.52 -2.24
CA ALA A 46 -12.44 -12.98 -2.07
C ALA A 46 -12.40 -11.74 -1.13
N THR A 47 -13.28 -11.68 -0.13
CA THR A 47 -13.32 -10.58 0.85
C THR A 47 -11.99 -10.44 1.60
N GLU A 48 -11.27 -11.54 1.82
CA GLU A 48 -9.94 -11.55 2.42
C GLU A 48 -8.90 -10.80 1.55
N ILE A 49 -8.98 -10.97 0.23
CA ILE A 49 -8.10 -10.24 -0.71
C ILE A 49 -8.43 -8.75 -0.68
N HIS A 50 -9.72 -8.40 -0.68
CA HIS A 50 -10.15 -7.01 -0.55
C HIS A 50 -9.61 -6.36 0.74
N ALA A 51 -9.72 -7.07 1.87
CA ALA A 51 -9.24 -6.60 3.16
C ALA A 51 -7.71 -6.47 3.21
N ALA A 52 -6.97 -7.45 2.68
CA ALA A 52 -5.51 -7.42 2.65
C ALA A 52 -5.00 -6.24 1.79
N VAL A 53 -5.58 -6.04 0.61
CA VAL A 53 -5.25 -4.91 -0.27
C VAL A 53 -5.65 -3.58 0.37
N GLY A 54 -6.82 -3.52 1.03
CA GLY A 54 -7.27 -2.33 1.74
C GLY A 54 -6.34 -1.92 2.89
N ARG A 55 -5.86 -2.88 3.68
CA ARG A 55 -4.84 -2.63 4.72
C ARG A 55 -3.53 -2.14 4.12
N TRP A 56 -3.06 -2.77 3.04
CA TRP A 56 -1.86 -2.33 2.34
C TRP A 56 -1.97 -0.87 1.85
N ILE A 57 -3.13 -0.46 1.33
CA ILE A 57 -3.39 0.94 0.94
C ILE A 57 -3.27 1.89 2.13
N VAL A 58 -3.86 1.54 3.27
CA VAL A 58 -3.80 2.37 4.48
C VAL A 58 -2.35 2.53 4.93
N ASP A 59 -1.58 1.44 4.96
CA ASP A 59 -0.16 1.46 5.34
C ASP A 59 0.66 2.31 4.38
N LEU A 60 0.40 2.21 3.07
CA LEU A 60 1.06 3.04 2.05
C LEU A 60 0.76 4.52 2.26
N LEU A 61 -0.51 4.88 2.45
CA LEU A 61 -0.91 6.28 2.63
C LEU A 61 -0.33 6.87 3.91
N ARG A 62 -0.35 6.12 5.03
CA ARG A 62 0.26 6.57 6.29
C ARG A 62 1.78 6.66 6.23
N GLN A 63 2.46 5.80 5.47
CA GLN A 63 3.90 5.94 5.24
C GLN A 63 4.24 7.25 4.52
N ASN A 64 3.40 7.68 3.58
CA ASN A 64 3.63 8.91 2.81
C ASN A 64 3.15 10.18 3.52
N ALA A 65 2.15 10.07 4.41
CA ALA A 65 1.58 11.21 5.14
C ALA A 65 1.32 10.88 6.63
N PRO A 66 2.36 10.58 7.43
CA PRO A 66 2.22 10.01 8.77
C PRO A 66 1.46 10.91 9.74
N ASN A 67 1.73 12.22 9.72
CA ASN A 67 1.08 13.16 10.63
C ASN A 67 -0.38 13.43 10.23
N LYS A 68 -0.66 13.48 8.92
CA LYS A 68 -1.98 13.81 8.37
C LYS A 68 -2.99 12.69 8.60
N LEU A 69 -2.58 11.43 8.51
CA LEU A 69 -3.51 10.28 8.46
C LEU A 69 -3.48 9.40 9.72
N SER A 70 -2.61 9.69 10.69
CA SER A 70 -2.46 8.89 11.92
C SER A 70 -3.71 8.88 12.80
N HIS A 71 -4.50 9.96 12.77
CA HIS A 71 -5.70 10.11 13.59
C HIS A 71 -6.98 9.58 12.91
N LEU A 72 -6.91 9.23 11.63
CA LEU A 72 -8.06 8.73 10.86
C LEU A 72 -8.17 7.22 10.99
N ASP A 73 -9.39 6.73 11.17
CA ASP A 73 -9.70 5.31 11.14
C ASP A 73 -9.43 4.72 9.74
N ASP A 74 -8.94 3.48 9.70
CA ASP A 74 -8.66 2.75 8.46
C ASP A 74 -9.89 2.74 7.54
N THR A 75 -11.09 2.60 8.11
CA THR A 75 -12.37 2.58 7.39
C THR A 75 -12.65 3.91 6.69
N VAL A 76 -12.27 5.05 7.28
CA VAL A 76 -12.45 6.36 6.66
C VAL A 76 -11.57 6.49 5.42
N ILE A 77 -10.31 6.03 5.54
CA ILE A 77 -9.35 6.01 4.44
C ILE A 77 -9.84 5.08 3.33
N ILE A 78 -10.19 3.84 3.66
CA ILE A 78 -10.69 2.83 2.71
C ILE A 78 -11.94 3.34 1.99
N ASN A 79 -12.93 3.86 2.71
CA ASN A 79 -14.15 4.40 2.12
C ASN A 79 -13.87 5.56 1.14
N ALA A 80 -12.84 6.38 1.39
CA ALA A 80 -12.46 7.44 0.45
C ALA A 80 -11.89 6.87 -0.85
N VAL A 81 -11.09 5.81 -0.77
CA VAL A 81 -10.55 5.12 -1.95
C VAL A 81 -11.65 4.38 -2.70
N GLU A 82 -12.54 3.67 -2.01
CA GLU A 82 -13.69 2.98 -2.63
C GLU A 82 -14.62 3.94 -3.37
N ARG A 83 -14.89 5.13 -2.81
CA ARG A 83 -15.66 6.18 -3.50
C ARG A 83 -14.96 6.66 -4.78
N HIS A 84 -13.64 6.81 -4.74
CA HIS A 84 -12.86 7.18 -5.93
C HIS A 84 -12.92 6.07 -6.99
N CYS A 85 -12.72 4.82 -6.58
CA CYS A 85 -12.78 3.66 -7.45
C CYS A 85 -14.17 3.43 -8.06
N THR A 86 -15.24 3.78 -7.34
CA THR A 86 -16.60 3.73 -7.88
C THR A 86 -16.80 4.76 -9.00
N ALA A 87 -16.15 5.92 -8.91
CA ALA A 87 -16.25 6.97 -9.93
C ALA A 87 -15.37 6.70 -11.16
N LEU A 88 -14.23 6.02 -10.99
CA LEU A 88 -13.23 5.79 -12.04
C LEU A 88 -12.70 4.34 -12.01
N PRO A 89 -13.50 3.34 -12.43
CA PRO A 89 -13.19 1.92 -12.25
C PRO A 89 -11.93 1.45 -13.00
N GLU A 90 -11.62 2.06 -14.14
CA GLU A 90 -10.46 1.70 -14.97
C GLU A 90 -9.13 2.27 -14.46
N THR A 91 -9.15 3.11 -13.42
CA THR A 91 -7.94 3.73 -12.88
C THR A 91 -7.16 2.72 -12.05
N SER A 92 -5.82 2.82 -12.06
CA SER A 92 -4.99 2.00 -11.17
C SER A 92 -5.32 2.30 -9.71
N LEU A 93 -5.31 1.27 -8.88
CA LEU A 93 -5.64 1.39 -7.46
C LEU A 93 -4.64 2.30 -6.72
N SER A 94 -3.36 2.24 -7.10
CA SER A 94 -2.31 3.12 -6.58
C SER A 94 -2.63 4.60 -6.82
N SER A 95 -3.03 4.94 -8.05
CA SER A 95 -3.42 6.31 -8.43
C SER A 95 -4.69 6.76 -7.69
N ALA A 96 -5.70 5.90 -7.63
CA ALA A 96 -6.94 6.19 -6.93
C ALA A 96 -6.71 6.41 -5.42
N ALA A 97 -5.89 5.57 -4.79
CA ALA A 97 -5.51 5.71 -3.39
C ALA A 97 -4.79 7.03 -3.12
N PHE A 98 -3.80 7.39 -3.96
CA PHE A 98 -3.10 8.67 -3.85
C PHE A 98 -4.06 9.86 -3.97
N LEU A 99 -4.90 9.89 -5.00
CA LEU A 99 -5.85 10.97 -5.24
C LEU A 99 -6.92 11.07 -4.16
N ALA A 100 -7.38 9.94 -3.61
CA ALA A 100 -8.27 9.90 -2.46
C ALA A 100 -7.58 10.43 -1.20
N GLY A 101 -6.32 10.06 -0.98
CA GLY A 101 -5.49 10.54 0.13
C GLY A 101 -5.32 12.05 0.17
N LEU A 102 -5.18 12.69 -1.00
CA LEU A 102 -5.13 14.16 -1.11
C LEU A 102 -6.41 14.85 -0.64
N ARG A 103 -7.56 14.16 -0.75
CA ARG A 103 -8.89 14.68 -0.39
C ARG A 103 -9.29 14.40 1.05
N LEU A 104 -8.50 13.61 1.78
CA LEU A 104 -8.74 13.36 3.20
C LEU A 104 -8.47 14.63 4.00
N PRO A 105 -9.26 14.88 5.07
CA PRO A 105 -9.12 16.08 5.89
C PRO A 105 -7.72 16.19 6.48
N GLU A 106 -7.26 17.42 6.66
CA GLU A 106 -6.09 17.69 7.50
C GLU A 106 -6.57 17.78 8.96
N SER A 107 -5.68 17.40 9.88
CA SER A 107 -5.91 17.44 11.33
C SER A 107 -6.26 18.85 11.82
#